data_AF-A0A3C1LG68-F1
#
_entry.id   AF-A0A3C1LG68-F1
#
_cell.length_a   1.000
_cell.length_b   1.000
_cell.length_c   1.000
_cell.angle_alpha   90.00
_cell.angle_beta   90.00
_cell.angle_gamma   90.00
#
_symmetry.space_group_name_H-M   'P 1'
#
loop_
_entity.id
_entity.type
_entity.pdbx_description
1 polymer ?
#
loop_
_entity_poly.entity_id
_entity_poly.type
_entity_poly.pdbx_seq_one_letter_code
_entity_poly.pdbx_strand_id
1 'polypeptide(L)' 'KAGIIGFTKSVAHELGSRNIRCNAIAPGFIETDMTHYLKEGAAAEAFLQKIPL' A
#
# COMPACT_ATOMS: atom_id res chain seq x y z
N LYS A 1 -4.05 4.36 2.20
CA LYS A 1 -2.71 4.77 1.67
C LYS A 1 -2.83 6.00 0.75
N ALA A 2 -3.56 7.05 1.16
CA ALA A 2 -3.98 8.14 0.27
C ALA A 2 -2.83 9.09 -0.14
N GLY A 3 -1.92 9.41 0.78
CA GLY A 3 -0.81 10.34 0.50
C GLY A 3 0.14 9.84 -0.60
N ILE A 4 0.59 8.58 -0.49
CA ILE A 4 1.44 7.96 -1.52
C ILE A 4 0.72 7.89 -2.88
N ILE A 5 -0.57 7.54 -2.90
CA ILE A 5 -1.35 7.50 -4.14
C ILE A 5 -1.44 8.89 -4.79
N GLY A 6 -1.69 9.94 -3.99
CA GLY A 6 -1.72 11.32 -4.48
C GLY A 6 -0.36 11.76 -5.03
N PHE A 7 0.70 11.50 -4.28
CA PHE A 7 2.08 11.79 -4.70
C PHE A 7 2.42 11.10 -6.03
N THR A 8 2.14 9.80 -6.15
CA THR A 8 2.39 9.05 -7.39
C THR A 8 1.65 9.64 -8.59
N LYS A 9 0.40 10.08 -8.43
CA LYS A 9 -0.36 10.75 -9.50
C LYS A 9 0.29 12.06 -9.93
N SER A 10 0.70 12.90 -8.99
CA SER A 10 1.39 14.16 -9.28
C SER A 10 2.70 13.93 -10.03
N VAL A 11 3.52 12.97 -9.55
CA VAL A 11 4.80 12.63 -10.18
C VAL A 11 4.61 12.04 -11.58
N ALA A 12 3.62 11.16 -11.76
CA ALA A 12 3.30 10.59 -13.07
C ALA A 12 2.92 11.68 -14.09
N HIS A 13 2.15 12.68 -13.66
CA HIS A 13 1.76 13.81 -14.50
C HIS A 13 2.96 14.69 -14.89
N GLU A 14 3.87 14.97 -13.95
CA GLU A 14 5.04 15.81 -14.18
C GLU A 14 6.09 15.16 -15.11
N LEU A 15 6.37 13.87 -14.89
CA LEU A 15 7.45 13.17 -15.58
C LEU A 15 7.01 12.44 -16.86
N GLY A 16 5.70 12.40 -17.14
CA GLY A 16 5.14 11.74 -18.32
C GLY A 16 5.70 12.28 -19.64
N SER A 17 5.96 13.59 -19.72
CA SER A 17 6.59 14.24 -20.89
C SER A 17 8.00 13.73 -21.20
N ARG A 18 8.69 13.18 -20.18
CA ARG A 18 10.03 12.58 -20.28
C ARG A 18 9.98 11.07 -20.47
N ASN A 19 8.82 10.50 -20.79
CA ASN A 19 8.60 9.07 -20.92
C ASN A 19 8.94 8.26 -19.65
N ILE A 20 8.71 8.85 -18.48
CA ILE A 20 8.92 8.19 -17.18
C ILE A 20 7.56 7.82 -16.58
N ARG A 21 7.40 6.56 -16.19
CA ARG A 21 6.18 6.04 -15.57
C ARG A 21 6.34 5.97 -14.05
N CYS A 22 5.37 6.49 -13.31
CA CYS A 22 5.31 6.35 -11.86
C CYS A 22 4.02 5.62 -11.47
N ASN A 23 4.13 4.52 -10.73
CA ASN A 23 3.01 3.71 -10.27
C ASN A 23 3.19 3.39 -8.79
N ALA A 24 2.08 3.19 -8.08
CA ALA A 24 2.08 2.78 -6.68
C ALA A 24 1.28 1.51 -6.52
N ILE A 25 1.84 0.57 -5.75
CA ILE A 25 1.15 -0.63 -5.32
C ILE A 25 0.84 -0.47 -3.83
N ALA A 26 -0.44 -0.60 -3.50
CA ALA A 26 -0.94 -0.50 -2.14
C ALA A 26 -1.30 -1.92 -1.64
N PRO A 27 -0.32 -2.74 -1.20
CA PRO A 27 -0.60 -4.12 -0.81
C PRO A 27 -1.54 -4.18 0.41
N GLY A 28 -2.37 -5.21 0.48
CA GLY A 28 -3.14 -5.53 1.68
C GLY A 28 -2.23 -6.06 2.80
N PHE A 29 -2.80 -6.84 3.72
CA PHE A 29 -1.98 -7.62 4.64
C PHE A 29 -1.21 -8.69 3.84
N ILE A 30 0.09 -8.76 4.05
CA ILE A 30 0.97 -9.77 3.46
C ILE A 30 1.84 -10.30 4.59
N GLU A 31 1.89 -11.62 4.73
CA GLU A 31 2.75 -12.27 5.70
C GLU A 31 4.22 -12.08 5.31
N THR A 32 4.94 -11.34 6.14
CA THR A 32 6.37 -11.05 6.00
C THR A 32 7.00 -11.00 7.39
N ASP A 33 8.34 -10.98 7.47
CA ASP A 33 9.06 -10.82 8.74
C ASP A 33 8.63 -9.55 9.48
N MET A 34 8.33 -8.48 8.75
CA MET A 34 7.81 -7.23 9.30
C MET A 34 6.39 -7.36 9.87
N THR A 35 5.57 -8.30 9.43
CA THR A 35 4.20 -8.49 9.95
C THR A 35 4.10 -9.64 10.94
N HIS A 36 5.22 -10.29 11.28
CA HIS A 36 5.24 -11.46 12.14
C HIS A 36 4.80 -11.15 13.58
N TYR A 37 5.01 -9.91 14.05
CA TYR A 37 4.54 -9.44 15.36
C TYR A 37 3.02 -9.24 15.43
N LEU A 38 2.34 -9.22 14.29
CA LEU A 38 0.88 -9.11 14.22
C LEU A 38 0.22 -10.49 14.25
N LYS A 39 0.95 -11.60 14.18
CA LYS A 39 0.35 -12.94 14.03
C LYS A 39 -0.49 -13.42 15.21
N GLU A 40 -0.37 -12.81 16.39
CA GLU A 40 -1.03 -13.30 17.60
C GLU A 40 -1.85 -12.19 18.28
N GLY A 41 -3.18 -12.27 18.14
CA GLY A 41 -4.13 -11.46 18.90
C GLY A 41 -5.29 -10.90 18.08
N ALA A 42 -6.36 -10.52 18.78
CA ALA A 42 -7.60 -9.97 18.20
C ALA A 42 -7.38 -8.75 17.28
N ALA A 43 -6.24 -8.06 17.41
CA ALA A 43 -5.86 -6.94 16.56
C ALA A 43 -5.62 -7.35 15.10
N ALA A 44 -5.03 -8.52 14.83
CA ALA A 44 -4.81 -8.97 13.46
C ALA A 44 -6.08 -9.51 12.81
N GLU A 45 -6.91 -10.23 13.54
CA GLU A 45 -8.24 -10.64 13.07
C GLU A 45 -9.10 -9.43 12.71
N ALA A 46 -9.11 -8.40 13.56
CA ALA A 46 -9.80 -7.13 13.28
C ALA A 46 -9.20 -6.36 12.09
N PHE A 47 -7.91 -6.53 11.80
CA PHE A 47 -7.24 -5.91 10.66
C PHE A 47 -7.60 -6.62 9.34
N LEU A 48 -7.64 -7.96 9.35
CA LEU A 48 -8.06 -8.78 8.22
C LEU A 48 -9.51 -8.51 7.83
N GLN A 49 -10.42 -8.36 8.79
CA GLN A 49 -11.82 -8.00 8.56
C GLN A 49 -12.02 -6.65 7.85
N LYS A 50 -11.06 -5.72 7.99
CA LYS A 50 -11.12 -4.38 7.38
C LYS A 50 -10.50 -4.32 5.99
N ILE A 51 -9.83 -5.38 5.56
CA ILE A 51 -9.26 -5.45 4.22
C ILE A 51 -10.35 -5.95 3.28
N PRO A 52 -10.84 -5.13 2.34
CA PRO A 52 -11.71 -5.61 1.28
C PRO A 52 -10.89 -6.56 0.39
N LEU A 53 -11.09 -7.87 0.58
CA LEU A 53 -10.55 -8.93 -0.29
C LEU A 53 -11.28 -8.96 -1.62
#